data_AF-A0A2V7HFK8-F1
#
_entry.id   AF-A0A2V7HFK8-F1
#
_cell.length_a   1.000
_cell.length_b   1.000
_cell.length_c   1.000
_cell.angle_alpha   90.00
_cell.angle_beta   90.00
_cell.angle_gamma   90.00
#
_symmetry.space_group_name_H-M   'P 1'
#
loop_
_entity.id
_entity.type
_entity.pdbx_description
1 polymer ?
#
loop_
_entity_poly.entity_id
_entity_poly.type
_entity_poly.pdbx_seq_one_letter_code
_entity_poly.pdbx_strand_id
1 'polypeptide(L)' 'VAEAVVVGAAESGGLIKPFAFVVARNGARGERLADELAVLAADRLPPHQRPRRIVLVDELPRTATGKLQRFVLRARVERT' A
#
# COMPACT_ATOMS: atom_id res chain seq x y z
N VAL A 1 7.16 7.17 -7.89
CA VAL A 1 6.18 7.26 -6.77
C VAL A 1 5.96 8.72 -6.38
N ALA A 2 4.70 9.16 -6.27
CA ALA A 2 4.34 10.46 -5.73
C ALA A 2 4.14 10.38 -4.21
N GLU A 3 3.36 9.40 -3.76
CA GLU A 3 3.10 9.13 -2.35
C GLU A 3 3.04 7.61 -2.10
N ALA A 4 3.40 7.19 -0.89
CA ALA A 4 3.27 5.81 -0.45
C ALA A 4 2.88 5.77 1.03
N VAL A 5 1.94 4.89 1.37
CA VAL A 5 1.51 4.63 2.74
C VAL A 5 1.49 3.13 2.97
N VAL A 6 2.11 2.70 4.08
CA VAL A 6 2.01 1.32 4.55
C VAL A 6 1.08 1.26 5.76
N VAL A 7 0.17 0.29 5.76
CA VAL A 7 -0.68 -0.03 6.92
C VAL A 7 -0.55 -1.50 7.26
N GLY A 8 -0.56 -1.82 8.56
CA GLY A 8 -0.80 -3.18 9.01
C GLY A 8 -2.30 -3.48 8.92
N ALA A 9 -2.66 -4.58 8.26
CA ALA A 9 -4.03 -5.08 8.21
C ALA A 9 -4.03 -6.62 8.16
N ALA A 10 -5.15 -7.23 8.50
CA ALA A 10 -5.36 -8.66 8.32
C ALA A 10 -6.29 -8.90 7.13
N GLU A 11 -5.94 -9.85 6.27
CA GLU A 11 -6.94 -10.48 5.38
C GLU A 11 -7.81 -11.43 6.23
N SER A 12 -9.02 -11.78 5.77
CA SER A 12 -10.04 -12.54 6.51
C SER A 12 -9.47 -13.58 7.52
N GLY A 13 -9.59 -13.28 8.82
CA GLY A 13 -9.18 -14.16 9.94
C GLY A 13 -7.67 -14.32 10.17
N GLY A 14 -6.83 -13.55 9.47
CA GLY A 14 -5.38 -13.75 9.41
C GLY A 14 -4.52 -12.90 10.37
N LEU A 15 -3.21 -13.14 10.29
CA LEU A 15 -2.18 -12.32 10.93
C LEU A 15 -2.10 -10.93 10.29
N ILE A 16 -1.78 -9.92 11.10
CA ILE A 16 -1.49 -8.56 10.62
C ILE A 16 -0.23 -8.59 9.76
N LYS A 17 -0.35 -8.14 8.52
CA LYS A 17 0.75 -8.04 7.54
C LYS A 17 0.83 -6.59 7.02
N PRO A 18 1.99 -6.14 6.53
CA PRO A 18 2.11 -4.82 5.90
C PRO A 18 1.45 -4.81 4.51
N PHE A 19 0.66 -3.79 4.22
CA PHE A 19 0.06 -3.52 2.91
C PHE A 19 0.43 -2.10 2.48
N ALA A 20 0.91 -1.94 1.24
CA ALA A 20 1.31 -0.65 0.72
C ALA A 20 0.27 -0.12 -0.27
N PHE A 21 -0.05 1.17 -0.14
CA PHE A 21 -0.89 1.93 -1.08
C PHE A 21 -0.02 3.03 -1.68
N VAL A 22 0.04 3.09 -3.00
CA VAL A 22 0.99 3.92 -3.73
C VAL A 22 0.26 4.78 -4.76
N VAL A 23 0.53 6.08 -4.74
CA VAL A 23 0.13 7.02 -5.79
C VAL A 23 1.30 7.16 -6.77
N ALA A 24 1.06 6.85 -8.04
CA ALA A 24 2.07 7.00 -9.08
C ALA A 24 2.34 8.48 -9.39
N ARG A 25 3.60 8.82 -9.69
CA ARG A 25 3.94 10.15 -10.21
C ARG A 25 3.58 10.19 -11.70
N ASN A 26 3.06 11.30 -12.17
CA ASN A 26 2.67 11.53 -13.58
C ASN A 26 1.63 10.53 -14.11
N GLY A 27 0.78 9.97 -13.23
CA GLY A 27 -0.27 9.04 -13.66
C GLY A 27 0.25 7.75 -14.30
N ALA A 28 1.51 7.37 -14.06
CA ALA A 28 2.08 6.11 -14.52
C ALA A 28 1.34 4.93 -13.86
N ARG A 29 0.24 4.50 -14.48
CA ARG A 29 -0.60 3.38 -14.06
C ARG A 29 -0.15 2.16 -14.85
N GLY A 30 0.49 1.21 -14.18
CA GLY A 30 0.83 -0.07 -14.80
C GLY A 30 1.26 -1.08 -13.75
N GLU A 31 0.90 -2.34 -13.98
CA GLU A 31 1.29 -3.48 -13.15
C GLU A 31 2.81 -3.52 -12.91
N ARG A 32 3.60 -3.08 -13.90
CA ARG A 32 5.07 -2.94 -13.79
C ARG A 32 5.54 -2.13 -12.58
N LEU A 33 4.87 -1.04 -12.21
CA LEU A 33 5.32 -0.22 -11.08
C LEU A 33 5.16 -0.96 -9.74
N ALA A 34 4.08 -1.72 -9.57
CA ALA A 34 3.90 -2.51 -8.35
C ALA A 34 4.97 -3.61 -8.24
N ASP A 35 5.27 -4.28 -9.35
CA ASP A 35 6.31 -5.31 -9.43
C ASP A 35 7.71 -4.75 -9.16
N GLU A 36 8.07 -3.64 -9.81
CA GLU A 36 9.34 -2.94 -9.58
C GLU A 36 9.51 -2.54 -8.10
N LEU A 37 8.44 -2.06 -7.47
CA LEU A 37 8.46 -1.72 -6.05
C LEU A 37 8.56 -2.96 -5.15
N ALA A 38 7.95 -4.08 -5.54
CA ALA A 38 8.07 -5.34 -4.82
C ALA A 38 9.50 -5.90 -4.89
N VAL A 39 10.14 -5.82 -6.07
CA VAL A 39 11.56 -6.18 -6.26
C VAL A 39 12.46 -5.27 -5.42
N LEU A 40 12.25 -3.95 -5.48
CA LEU A 40 13.00 -2.98 -4.68
C LEU A 40 12.85 -3.24 -3.17
N ALA A 41 11.64 -3.56 -2.71
CA ALA A 41 11.39 -3.92 -1.32
C ALA A 41 12.07 -5.25 -0.95
N ALA A 42 12.11 -6.22 -1.85
CA ALA A 42 12.76 -7.50 -1.61
C ALA A 42 14.29 -7.38 -1.49
N ASP A 43 14.89 -6.49 -2.29
CA ASP A 43 16.32 -6.19 -2.25
C ASP A 43 16.76 -5.50 -0.95
N ARG A 44 15.89 -4.65 -0.39
CA ARG A 44 16.24 -3.78 0.75
C ARG A 44 15.69 -4.21 2.10
N LEU A 45 14.64 -5.02 2.13
CA LEU A 45 13.93 -5.37 3.35
C LEU A 45 13.94 -6.88 3.62
N PRO A 46 14.03 -7.30 4.89
CA PRO A 46 13.84 -8.70 5.25
C PRO A 46 12.40 -9.15 4.95
N PRO A 47 12.15 -10.46 4.72
CA PRO A 47 10.85 -10.98 4.27
C PRO A 47 9.63 -10.51 5.07
N HIS A 48 9.75 -10.37 6.39
CA HIS A 48 8.63 -9.99 7.27
C HIS A 48 8.25 -8.50 7.20
N GLN A 49 9.11 -7.63 6.63
CA GLN A 49 8.83 -6.20 6.45
C GLN A 49 8.30 -5.87 5.05
N ARG A 50 8.41 -6.81 4.11
CA ARG A 50 7.99 -6.61 2.73
C ARG A 50 6.47 -6.50 2.69
N PRO A 51 5.90 -5.47 2.01
CA PRO A 51 4.46 -5.39 1.82
C PRO A 51 3.93 -6.68 1.20
N ARG A 52 2.90 -7.26 1.82
CA ARG A 52 2.20 -8.45 1.31
C ARG A 52 1.57 -8.17 -0.05
N ARG A 53 1.09 -6.95 -0.26
CA ARG A 53 0.56 -6.44 -1.51
C ARG A 53 0.88 -4.95 -1.63
N ILE A 54 1.20 -4.52 -2.85
CA ILE A 54 1.36 -3.11 -3.23
C ILE A 54 0.20 -2.77 -4.15
N VAL A 55 -0.64 -1.83 -3.74
CA VAL A 55 -1.85 -1.43 -4.47
C VAL A 55 -1.64 -0.02 -5.01
N LEU A 56 -1.73 0.13 -6.34
CA LEU A 56 -1.77 1.45 -6.95
C LEU A 56 -3.15 2.08 -6.73
N VAL A 57 -3.17 3.30 -6.25
CA VAL A 57 -4.38 4.10 -6.04
C VAL A 57 -4.20 5.46 -6.70
N ASP A 58 -5.31 6.04 -7.15
CA ASP A 58 -5.30 7.38 -7.73
C ASP A 58 -5.02 8.45 -6.67
N GLU A 59 -5.56 8.24 -5.47
CA GLU A 59 -5.35 9.11 -4.33
C GLU A 59 -5.44 8.34 -3.01
N LEU A 60 -4.88 8.95 -1.96
CA LEU A 60 -4.96 8.44 -0.60
C LEU A 60 -6.14 9.11 0.14
N PRO A 61 -6.91 8.34 0.93
CA PRO A 61 -8.07 8.90 1.64
C PRO A 61 -7.60 9.88 2.72
N ARG A 62 -8.14 11.10 2.69
CA ARG A 62 -7.79 12.19 3.61
C ARG A 62 -9.04 12.89 4.16
N THR A 63 -8.91 13.50 5.34
CA THR A 63 -9.93 14.42 5.88
C THR A 63 -9.94 15.73 5.08
N ALA A 64 -10.96 16.56 5.29
CA ALA A 64 -11.01 17.93 4.74
C ALA A 64 -9.78 18.80 5.13
N THR A 65 -9.12 18.47 6.24
CA THR A 65 -7.87 19.12 6.71
C THR A 65 -6.60 18.42 6.20
N GLY A 66 -6.72 17.48 5.27
CA GLY A 66 -5.59 16.77 4.65
C GLY A 66 -4.99 15.62 5.46
N LYS A 67 -5.54 15.28 6.64
CA LYS A 67 -5.04 14.18 7.47
C LYS A 67 -5.37 12.83 6.84
N LEU A 68 -4.37 11.95 6.74
CA LEU A 68 -4.52 10.62 6.17
C LEU A 68 -5.46 9.73 7.01
N GLN A 69 -6.43 9.12 6.36
CA GLN A 69 -7.41 8.22 6.97
C GLN A 69 -6.95 6.75 6.86
N ARG A 70 -5.95 6.36 7.66
CA ARG A 70 -5.38 4.99 7.64
C ARG A 70 -6.41 3.88 7.88
N PHE A 71 -7.48 4.15 8.63
CA PHE A 71 -8.53 3.16 8.89
C PHE A 71 -9.30 2.76 7.63
N VAL A 72 -9.49 3.68 6.67
CA VAL A 72 -10.11 3.38 5.37
C VAL A 72 -9.25 2.43 4.57
N LEU A 73 -7.93 2.64 4.58
CA LEU A 73 -6.97 1.77 3.90
C LEU A 73 -6.94 0.36 4.51
N ARG A 74 -6.98 0.24 5.84
CA ARG A 74 -7.11 -1.06 6.51
C ARG A 74 -8.41 -1.78 6.15
N ALA A 75 -9.53 -1.06 6.21
CA ALA A 75 -10.84 -1.62 5.85
C ALA A 75 -10.89 -2.11 4.39
N ARG A 76 -10.17 -1.47 3.45
CA ARG A 76 -10.04 -1.97 2.07
C ARG A 76 -9.35 -3.32 1.99
N VAL A 77 -8.37 -3.59 2.86
CA VAL A 77 -7.69 -4.88 2.94
C VAL A 77 -8.58 -5.92 3.61
N GLU A 78 -9.17 -5.57 4.76
CA GLU A 78 -9.98 -6.48 5.59
C GLU A 78 -11.28 -6.94 4.92
N ARG A 79 -11.74 -6.22 3.88
CA ARG A 79 -12.90 -6.59 3.05
C ARG A 79 -12.55 -7.48 1.85
N THR A 80 -11.27 -7.73 1.60
CA THR A 80 -10.81 -8.65 0.54
C THR A 80 -10.66 -10.05 1.11
#